data_AF-A0A8I1PUS3-F1
#
_entry.id   AF-A0A8I1PUS3-F1
#
_cell.length_a   1.000
_cell.length_b   1.000
_cell.length_c   1.000
_cell.angle_alpha   90.00
_cell.angle_beta   90.00
_cell.angle_gamma   90.00
#
_symmetry.space_group_name_H-M   'P 1'
#
loop_
_entity.id
_entity.type
_entity.pdbx_description
1 polymer ?
#
loop_
_entity_poly.entity_id
_entity_poly.type
_entity_poly.pdbx_seq_one_letter_code
_entity_poly.pdbx_strand_id
1 'polypeptide(L)' 'MMELYESEHTKFMRELFKKNPKLAEDQKEARAIWWDKKLDLEERRRFKESAVPQKGYVYFGK' A
#
# COMPACT_ATOMS: atom_id res chain seq x y z
N MET A 1 -14.84 3.37 35.03
CA MET A 1 -14.38 2.82 33.75
C MET A 1 -13.76 3.97 32.98
N MET A 2 -12.45 3.91 32.71
CA MET A 2 -11.74 4.95 31.98
C MET A 2 -11.97 4.70 30.48
N GLU A 3 -12.78 5.52 29.83
CA GLU A 3 -12.88 5.54 28.38
C GLU A 3 -11.50 5.93 27.83
N LEU A 4 -10.83 5.00 27.16
CA LEU A 4 -9.57 5.28 26.46
C LEU A 4 -9.87 6.35 25.40
N TYR A 5 -9.04 7.39 25.34
CA TYR A 5 -9.21 8.44 24.34
C TYR A 5 -9.22 7.85 22.93
N GLU A 6 -10.34 8.05 22.22
CA GLU A 6 -10.47 7.75 20.81
C GLU A 6 -10.44 9.07 20.03
N SER A 7 -9.57 9.14 19.00
CA SER A 7 -9.49 10.32 18.14
C SER A 7 -10.76 10.51 17.33
N GLU A 8 -11.11 11.76 17.07
CA GLU A 8 -12.27 12.12 16.24
C GLU A 8 -12.23 11.46 14.86
N HIS A 9 -11.03 11.32 14.29
CA HIS A 9 -10.83 10.61 13.03
C HIS A 9 -11.24 9.13 13.12
N THR A 10 -10.89 8.45 14.22
CA THR A 10 -11.23 7.04 14.39
C THR A 10 -12.74 6.86 14.55
N LYS A 11 -13.39 7.73 15.34
CA LYS A 11 -14.86 7.75 15.48
C LYS A 11 -15.54 7.96 14.13
N PHE A 12 -15.08 8.94 13.35
CA PHE A 12 -15.58 9.21 12.00
C PHE A 12 -15.48 7.99 11.09
N MET A 13 -14.31 7.35 11.04
CA MET A 13 -14.11 6.16 10.19
C MET A 13 -15.03 5.01 10.61
N ARG A 14 -15.21 4.78 11.92
CA ARG A 14 -16.14 3.75 12.42
C ARG A 14 -17.58 4.04 12.00
N GLU A 15 -18.03 5.29 12.13
CA GLU A 15 -19.37 5.68 11.71
C GLU A 15 -19.58 5.54 10.21
N LEU A 16 -18.59 5.93 9.41
CA LEU A 16 -18.63 5.82 7.95
C LEU A 16 -18.84 4.37 7.50
N PHE A 17 -18.07 3.43 8.04
CA PHE A 17 -18.21 2.01 7.71
C PHE A 17 -19.50 1.39 8.25
N LYS A 18 -20.01 1.85 9.41
CA LYS A 18 -21.32 1.42 9.91
C LYS A 18 -22.47 1.89 9.00
N LYS A 19 -22.42 3.14 8.55
CA LYS A 19 -23.44 3.74 7.67
C LYS A 19 -23.41 3.10 6.28
N ASN A 20 -22.23 2.73 5.79
CA ASN A 20 -22.02 2.22 4.43
C ASN A 20 -21.29 0.86 4.44
N PRO A 21 -21.97 -0.26 4.76
CA PRO A 21 -21.32 -1.58 4.86
C PRO A 21 -20.72 -2.06 3.52
N LYS A 22 -21.21 -1.58 2.37
CA LYS A 22 -20.67 -1.91 1.04
C LYS A 22 -19.25 -1.36 0.82
N LEU A 23 -18.86 -0.29 1.50
CA LEU A 23 -17.53 0.34 1.34
C LEU A 23 -16.38 -0.63 1.64
N ALA A 24 -16.58 -1.60 2.54
CA ALA A 24 -15.54 -2.57 2.84
C ALA A 24 -15.18 -3.43 1.61
N GLU A 25 -16.19 -3.79 0.81
CA GLU A 25 -15.99 -4.56 -0.41
C GLU A 25 -15.45 -3.67 -1.53
N ASP A 26 -16.03 -2.48 -1.73
CA ASP A 26 -15.55 -1.52 -2.73
C ASP A 26 -14.08 -1.14 -2.47
N GLN A 27 -13.66 -1.07 -1.20
CA GLN A 27 -12.26 -0.81 -0.84
C GLN A 27 -11.33 -1.98 -1.21
N LYS A 28 -11.79 -3.24 -1.09
CA LYS A 28 -11.01 -4.40 -1.54
C LYS A 28 -10.89 -4.40 -3.05
N GLU A 29 -11.99 -4.17 -3.76
CA GLU A 29 -12.02 -4.08 -5.22
C GLU A 29 -11.06 -2.98 -5.69
N ALA A 30 -11.21 -1.76 -5.16
CA ALA A 30 -10.36 -0.61 -5.50
C ALA A 30 -8.88 -0.89 -5.22
N ARG A 31 -8.57 -1.57 -4.11
CA ARG A 31 -7.19 -1.99 -3.84
C ARG A 31 -6.70 -2.97 -4.89
N ALA A 32 -7.51 -3.94 -5.31
CA ALA A 32 -7.13 -4.99 -6.25
C ALA A 32 -6.88 -4.49 -7.69
N ILE A 33 -7.49 -3.37 -8.11
CA ILE A 33 -7.46 -2.85 -9.51
C ILE A 33 -6.04 -2.79 -10.08
N TRP A 34 -5.04 -2.44 -9.29
CA TRP A 34 -3.67 -2.23 -9.80
C TRP A 34 -2.69 -3.38 -9.55
N TRP A 35 -3.13 -4.45 -8.87
CA TRP A 35 -2.23 -5.57 -8.55
C TRP A 35 -2.27 -6.71 -9.57
N ASP A 36 -3.32 -6.82 -10.38
CA ASP A 36 -3.36 -7.80 -11.46
C ASP A 36 -2.56 -7.29 -12.67
N LYS A 37 -1.24 -7.48 -12.61
CA LYS A 37 -0.31 -7.15 -13.70
C LYS A 37 0.37 -8.41 -14.18
N LYS A 38 0.22 -8.72 -15.47
CA LYS A 38 1.06 -9.73 -16.13
C LYS A 38 2.49 -9.20 -16.19
N LEU A 39 3.41 -9.90 -15.52
CA LEU A 39 4.83 -9.62 -15.60
C LEU A 39 5.44 -10.45 -16.73
N ASP A 40 6.22 -9.81 -17.60
CA ASP A 40 7.09 -10.52 -18.53
C ASP A 40 8.31 -11.04 -17.77
N LEU A 41 8.50 -12.37 -17.77
CA LEU A 41 9.59 -13.03 -17.07
C LEU A 41 10.95 -12.72 -17.69
N GLU A 42 11.01 -12.56 -19.01
CA GLU A 42 12.24 -12.25 -19.73
C GLU A 42 12.64 -10.80 -19.49
N GLU A 43 11.69 -9.86 -19.50
CA GLU A 43 11.92 -8.47 -19.12
C GLU A 43 12.43 -8.38 -17.67
N ARG A 44 11.80 -9.10 -16.74
CA ARG A 44 12.22 -9.13 -15.33
C ARG A 44 13.62 -9.72 -15.15
N ARG A 45 13.99 -10.73 -15.95
CA ARG A 45 15.34 -11.30 -15.97
C ARG A 45 16.35 -10.25 -16.44
N ARG A 46 16.07 -9.55 -17.54
CA ARG A 46 16.92 -8.47 -18.06
C ARG A 46 17.10 -7.33 -17.07
N PHE A 47 16.03 -6.91 -16.38
CA PHE A 47 16.15 -5.88 -15.34
C PHE A 47 17.09 -6.31 -14.21
N LYS A 48 17.00 -7.56 -13.75
CA LYS A 48 17.93 -8.09 -12.74
C LYS A 48 19.37 -8.12 -13.23
N GLU A 49 19.59 -8.53 -14.48
CA GLU A 49 20.92 -8.60 -15.08
C GLU A 49 21.54 -7.21 -15.32
N SER A 50 20.72 -6.22 -15.63
CA SER A 50 21.15 -4.83 -15.83
C SER A 50 21.33 -4.02 -14.54
N ALA A 51 20.94 -4.57 -13.38
CA ALA A 51 20.92 -3.83 -12.13
C ALA A 51 22.35 -3.50 -11.65
N VAL A 52 22.61 -2.22 -11.39
CA VAL A 52 23.88 -1.73 -10.83
C VAL A 52 23.74 -1.53 -9.32
N PRO A 53 24.63 -2.09 -8.49
CA PRO A 53 24.61 -1.86 -7.04
C PRO A 53 24.70 -0.37 -6.71
N GLN A 54 23.73 0.15 -5.96
CA GLN A 54 23.73 1.52 -5.45
C GLN A 54 24.36 1.56 -4.06
N LYS A 55 25.20 2.57 -3.80
CA LYS A 55 25.72 2.82 -2.44
C LYS A 55 24.55 3.21 -1.53
N GLY A 56 24.56 2.76 -0.27
CA GLY A 56 23.50 3.08 0.72
C GLY A 56 23.34 4.57 1.00
N TYR A 57 24.36 5.36 0.68
CA TYR A 57 24.26 6.81 0.56
C TYR A 57 24.96 7.26 -0.72
N VAL A 58 24.18 7.73 -1.69
CA VAL A 58 24.66 8.15 -3.02
C VAL A 58 25.65 9.31 -2.93
N TYR A 59 25.53 10.15 -1.89
CA TYR A 59 26.31 11.37 -1.71
C TYR A 59 27.55 11.21 -0.82
N PHE A 60 27.72 10.09 -0.12
CA PHE A 60 28.85 9.86 0.81
C PHE A 60 29.73 8.68 0.40
N GLY A 61 29.94 8.49 -0.91
CA GLY A 61 30.91 7.53 -1.41
C GLY A 61 32.28 8.19 -1.61
N LYS A 62 33.27 7.83 -0.79
CA LYS A 62 34.68 7.85 -1.26
C LYS A 62 34.83 6.93 -2.47
#